data_AF-A0A1D2R5J8-F1
#
_entry.id   AF-A0A1D2R5J8-F1
#
_cell.length_a   1.000
_cell.length_b   1.000
_cell.length_c   1.000
_cell.angle_alpha   90.00
_cell.angle_beta   90.00
_cell.angle_gamma   90.00
#
_symmetry.space_group_name_H-M   'P 1'
#
loop_
_entity.id
_entity.type
_entity.pdbx_description
1 polymer ?
#
loop_
_entity_poly.entity_id
_entity_poly.type
_entity_poly.pdbx_seq_one_letter_code
_entity_poly.pdbx_strand_id
1 'polypeptide(L)'
;MLAHDREKLLKKTHEMASRGGIVICDRYPSYEIGAMDSFKGRIEKLGNGLTRFLASTSYKIYRRIPPPDIVINLYVPLHIAVERNVSRREDEFDSEDYLKRRHRSTIKQKYTTSRVYVMNTETDIAETLLRVKRAIWECL
;
A
#
# COMPACT_ATOMS: atom_id res chain seq x y z
N MET A 1 2.83 -17.27 -5.87
CA MET A 1 3.65 -17.33 -4.64
C MET A 1 3.55 -16.04 -3.82
N LEU A 2 3.87 -14.87 -4.41
CA LEU A 2 3.91 -13.58 -3.70
C LEU A 2 2.68 -13.22 -2.82
N ALA A 3 1.45 -13.52 -3.26
CA ALA A 3 0.25 -13.19 -2.49
C ALA A 3 0.14 -14.01 -1.19
N HIS A 4 0.47 -15.30 -1.23
CA HIS A 4 0.42 -16.20 -0.08
C HIS A 4 1.51 -15.85 0.94
N ASP A 5 2.72 -15.54 0.46
CA ASP A 5 3.83 -15.15 1.34
C ASP A 5 3.51 -13.84 2.07
N ARG A 6 2.89 -12.88 1.37
CA ARG A 6 2.36 -11.65 1.97
C ARG A 6 1.27 -11.93 3.00
N GLU A 7 0.31 -12.80 2.71
CA GLU A 7 -0.74 -13.18 3.68
C GLU A 7 -0.13 -13.77 4.95
N LYS A 8 0.81 -14.71 4.81
CA LYS A 8 1.46 -15.36 5.97
C LYS A 8 2.23 -14.35 6.82
N LEU A 9 2.99 -13.46 6.18
CA LEU A 9 3.73 -12.41 6.88
C LEU A 9 2.78 -11.47 7.62
N LEU A 10 1.74 -10.97 6.94
CA LEU A 10 0.83 -9.98 7.49
C LEU A 10 -0.05 -10.53 8.61
N LYS A 11 -0.42 -11.81 8.55
CA LYS A 11 -1.08 -12.51 9.65
C LYS A 11 -0.17 -12.62 10.88
N LYS A 12 1.07 -13.05 10.68
CA LYS A 12 2.05 -13.14 11.78
C LYS A 12 2.30 -11.78 12.44
N THR A 13 2.46 -10.72 11.65
CA THR A 13 2.65 -9.37 12.19
C THR A 13 1.40 -8.86 12.91
N HIS A 14 0.21 -9.20 12.42
CA HIS A 14 -1.04 -8.84 13.09
C HIS A 14 -1.19 -9.57 14.43
N GLU A 15 -0.81 -10.84 14.52
CA GLU A 15 -0.77 -11.59 15.79
C GLU A 15 0.23 -10.98 16.79
N MET A 16 1.37 -10.47 16.31
CA MET A 16 2.32 -9.75 17.17
C MET A 16 1.71 -8.44 17.67
N ALA A 17 0.99 -7.71 16.82
CA ALA A 17 0.31 -6.48 17.20
C ALA A 17 -0.81 -6.76 18.23
N SER A 18 -1.61 -7.79 18.03
CA SER A 18 -2.70 -8.17 18.95
C SER A 18 -2.23 -8.62 20.33
N ARG A 19 -0.92 -8.90 20.50
CA ARG A 19 -0.30 -9.23 21.80
C ARG A 19 0.34 -8.01 22.49
N GLY A 20 0.02 -6.80 22.02
CA GLY A 20 0.55 -5.54 22.58
C GLY A 20 1.82 -5.05 21.90
N GLY A 21 2.23 -5.66 20.78
CA GLY A 21 3.34 -5.15 19.96
C GLY A 21 2.91 -3.98 19.08
N ILE A 22 3.85 -3.12 18.70
CA ILE A 22 3.66 -2.13 17.63
C ILE A 22 4.40 -2.65 16.40
N VAL A 23 3.69 -2.80 15.28
CA VAL A 23 4.29 -3.21 14.01
C VAL A 23 4.12 -2.12 12.96
N ILE A 24 5.24 -1.67 12.40
CA ILE A 24 5.27 -0.69 11.32
C ILE A 24 5.54 -1.43 10.02
N CYS A 25 4.64 -1.30 9.04
CA CYS A 25 4.80 -1.88 7.71
C CYS A 25 5.12 -0.79 6.70
N ASP A 26 6.21 -0.96 5.94
CA ASP A 26 6.39 -0.17 4.71
C ASP A 26 5.50 -0.78 3.62
N ARG A 27 4.38 -0.09 3.37
CA ARG A 27 3.27 -0.46 2.49
C ARG A 27 2.38 -1.57 3.03
N TYR A 28 1.11 -1.49 2.65
CA TYR A 28 0.07 -2.44 2.99
C TYR A 28 -0.84 -2.64 1.78
N PRO A 29 -1.34 -3.85 1.49
CA PRO A 29 -2.30 -4.05 0.42
C PRO A 29 -3.69 -3.54 0.83
N SER A 30 -4.32 -2.75 -0.04
CA SER A 30 -5.73 -2.40 0.11
C SER A 30 -6.64 -3.51 -0.46
N TYR A 31 -7.93 -3.50 -0.12
CA TYR A 31 -8.91 -4.42 -0.73
C TYR A 31 -9.32 -4.03 -2.16
N GLU A 32 -8.93 -2.83 -2.61
CA GLU A 32 -9.29 -2.28 -3.91
C GLU A 32 -8.56 -2.98 -5.06
N ILE A 33 -9.32 -3.44 -6.06
CA ILE A 33 -8.78 -4.14 -7.22
C ILE A 33 -8.02 -3.14 -8.11
N GLY A 34 -6.79 -3.50 -8.48
CA GLY A 34 -5.93 -2.66 -9.33
C GLY A 34 -5.28 -1.50 -8.60
N ALA A 35 -5.46 -1.39 -7.28
CA ALA A 35 -4.69 -0.47 -6.46
C ALA A 35 -3.23 -0.96 -6.32
N MET A 36 -2.34 -0.05 -5.91
CA MET A 36 -0.94 -0.38 -5.68
C MET A 36 -0.82 -1.45 -4.59
N ASP A 37 0.05 -2.45 -4.81
CA ASP A 37 0.30 -3.62 -3.94
C ASP A 37 -0.89 -4.58 -3.67
N SER A 38 -2.09 -4.21 -4.11
CA SER A 38 -3.32 -5.02 -4.08
C SER A 38 -3.42 -6.00 -5.25
N PHE A 39 -4.48 -6.82 -5.25
CA PHE A 39 -4.79 -7.71 -6.36
C PHE A 39 -5.01 -6.92 -7.66
N LYS A 40 -4.16 -7.15 -8.68
CA LYS A 40 -4.20 -6.45 -9.97
C LYS A 40 -4.97 -7.18 -11.07
N GLY A 41 -5.42 -8.41 -10.82
CA GLY A 41 -6.06 -9.24 -11.82
C GLY A 41 -7.44 -8.71 -12.23
N ARG A 42 -7.77 -8.76 -13.52
CA ARG A 42 -9.13 -8.56 -14.02
C ARG A 42 -9.76 -9.92 -14.31
N ILE A 43 -10.37 -10.53 -13.30
CA ILE A 43 -10.90 -11.90 -13.35
C ILE A 43 -11.88 -12.09 -14.53
N GLU A 44 -12.65 -11.04 -14.83
CA GLU A 44 -13.65 -11.00 -15.91
C GLU A 44 -13.03 -11.06 -17.32
N LYS A 45 -11.79 -10.60 -17.50
CA LYS A 45 -11.11 -10.57 -18.80
C LYS A 45 -10.26 -11.81 -19.07
N LEU A 46 -10.27 -12.79 -18.18
CA LEU A 46 -9.51 -14.03 -18.33
C LEU A 46 -10.33 -15.06 -19.12
N GLY A 47 -9.83 -15.45 -20.31
CA GLY A 47 -10.51 -16.38 -21.21
C GLY A 47 -10.44 -17.86 -20.81
N ASN A 48 -9.45 -18.27 -20.01
CA ASN A 48 -9.20 -19.68 -19.69
C ASN A 48 -9.66 -20.00 -18.25
N GLY A 49 -10.30 -21.16 -18.05
CA GLY A 49 -10.81 -21.57 -16.73
C GLY A 49 -9.74 -21.66 -15.64
N LEU A 50 -8.54 -22.11 -16.02
CA LEU A 50 -7.42 -22.27 -15.09
C LEU A 50 -6.82 -20.92 -14.65
N THR A 51 -6.73 -19.93 -15.55
CA THR A 51 -6.27 -18.58 -15.19
C THR A 51 -7.31 -17.86 -14.33
N ARG A 52 -8.60 -18.03 -14.62
CA ARG A 52 -9.69 -17.55 -13.76
C ARG A 52 -9.62 -18.18 -12.37
N PHE A 53 -9.36 -19.48 -12.27
CA PHE A 53 -9.20 -20.17 -10.98
C PHE A 53 -8.02 -19.59 -10.18
N LEU A 54 -6.83 -19.48 -10.77
CA LEU A 54 -5.65 -18.93 -10.10
C LEU A 54 -5.85 -17.47 -9.66
N ALA A 55 -6.47 -16.67 -10.52
CA ALA A 55 -6.80 -15.28 -10.21
C ALA A 55 -7.81 -15.18 -9.05
N SER A 56 -8.84 -16.01 -9.05
CA SER A 56 -9.84 -16.07 -7.97
C SER A 56 -9.24 -16.53 -6.65
N THR A 57 -8.36 -17.53 -6.69
CA THR A 57 -7.63 -18.00 -5.50
C THR A 57 -6.73 -16.90 -4.94
N SER A 58 -5.99 -16.19 -5.79
CA SER A 58 -5.17 -15.06 -5.38
C SER A 58 -6.00 -13.93 -4.78
N TYR A 59 -7.15 -13.61 -5.38
CA TYR A 59 -8.07 -12.62 -4.83
C TYR A 59 -8.60 -13.02 -3.45
N LYS A 60 -8.95 -14.29 -3.25
CA LYS A 60 -9.37 -14.82 -1.94
C LYS A 60 -8.27 -14.69 -0.88
N ILE A 61 -7.00 -14.90 -1.24
CA ILE A 61 -5.85 -14.70 -0.34
C ILE A 61 -5.78 -13.25 0.14
N TYR A 62 -5.88 -12.28 -0.77
CA TYR A 62 -5.87 -10.86 -0.41
C TYR A 62 -7.01 -10.48 0.54
N ARG A 63 -8.19 -11.10 0.43
CA ARG A 63 -9.32 -10.88 1.35
C ARG A 63 -9.12 -11.47 2.75
N ARG A 64 -8.16 -12.38 2.94
CA ARG A 64 -7.81 -12.98 4.24
C ARG A 64 -6.74 -12.21 4.99
N ILE A 65 -6.14 -11.21 4.35
CA ILE A 65 -5.19 -10.31 4.98
C ILE A 65 -5.99 -9.45 5.98
N PRO A 66 -5.61 -9.43 7.28
CA PRO A 66 -6.29 -8.62 8.27
C PRO A 66 -6.20 -7.14 7.91
N PRO A 67 -7.16 -6.30 8.29
CA PRO A 67 -7.00 -4.86 8.09
C PRO A 67 -5.96 -4.29 9.05
N PRO A 68 -5.19 -3.27 8.66
CA PRO A 68 -4.34 -2.52 9.58
C PRO A 68 -5.21 -1.64 10.49
N ASP A 69 -4.76 -1.34 11.70
CA ASP A 69 -5.47 -0.43 12.60
C ASP A 69 -5.43 1.01 12.10
N ILE A 70 -4.24 1.43 11.65
CA ILE A 70 -3.94 2.77 11.16
C ILE A 70 -3.25 2.66 9.81
N VAL A 71 -3.62 3.53 8.88
CA VAL A 71 -2.93 3.71 7.61
C VAL A 71 -2.49 5.16 7.50
N ILE A 72 -1.19 5.35 7.29
CA ILE A 72 -0.61 6.64 7.00
C ILE A 72 -0.38 6.71 5.49
N ASN A 73 -1.20 7.50 4.80
CA ASN A 73 -1.09 7.70 3.36
C ASN A 73 -0.28 8.98 3.09
N LEU A 74 0.97 8.79 2.67
CA LEU A 74 1.86 9.87 2.27
C LEU A 74 1.49 10.32 0.86
N TYR A 75 0.82 11.46 0.77
CA TYR A 75 0.46 12.08 -0.49
C TYR A 75 1.55 13.06 -0.93
N VAL A 76 1.83 13.05 -2.23
CA VAL A 76 2.67 14.03 -2.90
C VAL A 76 2.07 14.32 -4.28
N PRO A 77 2.02 15.58 -4.73
CA PRO A 77 1.64 15.90 -6.10
C PRO A 77 2.58 15.25 -7.10
N LEU A 78 2.05 14.93 -8.29
CA LEU A 78 2.83 14.27 -9.34
C LEU A 78 4.07 15.07 -9.75
N HIS A 79 3.97 16.40 -9.87
CA HIS A 79 5.09 17.24 -10.31
C HIS A 79 6.26 17.19 -9.31
N ILE A 80 5.99 17.26 -8.00
CA ILE A 80 6.99 17.11 -6.95
C ILE A 80 7.58 15.68 -6.94
N ALA A 81 6.75 14.66 -7.19
CA ALA A 81 7.23 13.28 -7.27
C ALA A 81 8.21 13.06 -8.43
N VAL A 82 7.96 13.71 -9.58
CA VAL A 82 8.87 13.68 -10.74
C VAL A 82 10.16 14.44 -10.42
N GLU A 83 10.07 15.64 -9.83
CA GLU A 83 11.22 16.43 -9.41
C GLU A 83 12.14 15.64 -8.45
N ARG A 84 11.56 15.03 -7.41
CA ARG A 84 12.30 14.18 -6.46
C ARG A 84 12.91 12.95 -7.14
N ASN A 85 12.29 12.40 -8.18
CA ASN A 85 12.82 11.25 -8.91
C ASN A 85 14.03 11.62 -9.76
N VAL A 86 14.06 12.83 -10.35
CA VAL A 86 15.22 13.35 -11.09
C VAL A 86 16.43 13.53 -10.16
N SER A 87 16.21 13.87 -8.89
CA SER A 87 17.28 13.97 -7.89
C SER A 87 17.77 12.63 -7.33
N ARG A 88 17.21 11.49 -7.75
CA ARG A 88 17.67 10.17 -7.30
C ARG A 88 18.92 9.74 -8.07
N ARG A 89 19.62 8.75 -7.51
CA ARG A 89 20.69 8.05 -8.23
C ARG A 89 20.10 7.36 -9.48
N GLU A 90 20.91 7.26 -10.54
CA GLU A 90 20.46 6.75 -11.85
C GLU A 90 19.91 5.30 -11.77
N ASP A 91 20.37 4.50 -10.82
CA ASP A 91 19.90 3.12 -10.56
C ASP A 91 18.51 3.06 -9.90
N GLU A 92 18.02 4.17 -9.35
CA GLU A 92 16.70 4.31 -8.73
C GLU A 92 15.72 5.14 -9.58
N PHE A 93 16.12 5.49 -10.81
CA PHE A 93 15.33 6.32 -11.70
C PHE A 93 14.15 5.53 -12.29
N ASP A 94 12.94 5.88 -11.84
CA ASP A 94 11.71 5.40 -12.47
C ASP A 94 11.37 6.24 -13.71
N SER A 95 10.91 5.61 -14.79
CA SER A 95 10.37 6.35 -15.94
C SER A 95 9.16 7.21 -15.56
N GLU A 96 9.00 8.38 -16.19
CA GLU A 96 7.85 9.26 -15.91
C GLU A 96 6.48 8.58 -16.10
N ASP A 97 6.35 7.74 -17.13
CA ASP A 97 5.11 7.00 -17.38
C ASP A 97 4.81 6.00 -16.27
N TYR A 98 5.85 5.37 -15.72
CA TYR A 98 5.72 4.52 -14.54
C TYR A 98 5.26 5.34 -13.34
N LEU A 99 5.84 6.53 -13.08
CA LEU A 99 5.44 7.42 -11.99
C LEU A 99 3.98 7.88 -12.13
N LYS A 100 3.56 8.31 -13.32
CA LYS A 100 2.17 8.71 -13.62
C LYS A 100 1.20 7.56 -13.34
N ARG A 101 1.52 6.36 -13.81
CA ARG A 101 0.70 5.16 -13.57
C ARG A 101 0.66 4.79 -12.09
N ARG A 102 1.80 4.87 -11.40
CA ARG A 102 1.94 4.58 -9.97
C ARG A 102 1.11 5.55 -9.14
N HIS A 103 1.25 6.85 -9.38
CA HIS A 103 0.48 7.91 -8.72
C HIS A 103 -1.04 7.67 -8.85
N ARG A 104 -1.52 7.39 -10.07
CA ARG A 104 -2.93 7.03 -10.32
C ARG A 104 -3.38 5.76 -9.59
N SER A 105 -2.48 4.80 -9.37
CA SER A 105 -2.78 3.54 -8.70
C SER A 105 -2.80 3.68 -7.17
N THR A 106 -1.97 4.59 -6.63
CA THR A 106 -1.95 4.93 -5.20
C THR A 106 -3.22 5.66 -4.78
N ILE A 107 -3.72 6.59 -5.59
CA ILE A 107 -5.00 7.30 -5.33
C ILE A 107 -6.18 6.33 -5.17
N LYS A 108 -6.12 5.16 -5.81
CA LYS A 108 -7.18 4.14 -5.73
C LYS A 108 -7.15 3.34 -4.43
N GLN A 109 -6.10 3.42 -3.62
CA GLN A 109 -6.02 2.67 -2.37
C GLN A 109 -7.06 3.21 -1.39
N LYS A 110 -8.00 2.35 -0.97
CA LYS A 110 -8.98 2.65 0.08
C LYS A 110 -8.88 1.60 1.17
N TYR A 111 -8.93 2.07 2.41
CA TYR A 111 -8.89 1.23 3.61
C TYR A 111 -10.13 1.50 4.45
N THR A 112 -11.25 0.92 4.05
CA THR A 112 -12.58 1.21 4.63
C THR A 112 -12.70 0.83 6.11
N THR A 113 -11.88 -0.10 6.58
CA THR A 113 -11.93 -0.65 7.94
C THR A 113 -10.85 -0.09 8.86
N SER A 114 -10.03 0.86 8.38
CA SER A 114 -8.84 1.37 9.08
C SER A 114 -8.93 2.88 9.26
N ARG A 115 -8.29 3.42 10.30
CA ARG A 115 -8.15 4.88 10.44
C ARG A 115 -7.10 5.37 9.43
N VAL A 116 -7.52 6.19 8.47
CA VAL A 116 -6.62 6.68 7.41
C VAL A 116 -6.23 8.13 7.67
N TYR A 117 -4.93 8.37 7.86
CA TYR A 117 -4.35 9.71 7.91
C TYR A 117 -3.67 10.03 6.60
N VAL A 118 -4.25 10.95 5.82
CA VAL A 118 -3.63 11.46 4.59
C VAL A 118 -2.73 12.64 4.95
N MET A 119 -1.43 12.50 4.70
CA MET A 119 -0.44 13.53 5.00
C MET A 119 0.19 14.03 3.71
N ASN A 120 0.08 15.33 3.47
CA ASN A 120 0.85 15.98 2.43
C ASN A 120 2.32 16.02 2.84
N THR A 121 3.20 15.55 1.96
CA THR A 121 4.65 15.46 2.16
C THR A 121 5.42 16.47 1.31
N GLU A 122 4.77 17.55 0.88
CA GLU A 122 5.41 18.74 0.30
C GLU A 122 6.28 19.48 1.34
N THR A 123 5.93 19.37 2.62
CA THR A 123 6.65 19.99 3.74
C THR A 123 7.97 19.29 4.06
N ASP A 124 8.76 19.91 4.94
CA ASP A 124 10.01 19.34 5.45
C ASP A 124 9.82 17.94 6.07
N ILE A 125 10.87 17.12 6.02
CA ILE A 125 10.86 15.75 6.53
C ILE A 125 10.63 15.72 8.05
N ALA A 126 11.18 16.68 8.80
CA ALA A 126 11.03 16.73 10.25
C ALA A 126 9.59 17.05 10.66
N GLU A 127 8.95 17.98 9.94
CA GLU A 127 7.54 18.31 10.16
C GLU A 127 6.63 17.12 9.85
N THR A 128 6.86 16.48 8.70
CA THR A 128 6.13 15.28 8.29
C THR A 128 6.27 14.17 9.33
N LEU A 129 7.49 13.94 9.81
CA LEU A 129 7.78 12.92 10.83
C LEU A 129 7.07 13.23 12.16
N LEU A 130 7.03 14.49 12.57
CA LEU A 130 6.31 14.90 13.78
C LEU A 130 4.81 14.63 13.66
N ARG A 131 4.22 14.94 12.50
CA ARG A 131 2.80 14.65 12.22
C ARG A 131 2.50 13.15 12.23
N VAL A 132 3.38 12.34 11.62
CA VAL A 132 3.30 10.87 11.66
C VAL A 132 3.34 10.36 13.10
N LYS A 133 4.31 10.81 13.90
CA LYS A 133 4.43 10.40 15.31
C LYS A 133 3.19 10.76 16.13
N ARG A 134 2.63 11.97 15.94
CA ARG A 134 1.39 12.40 16.60
C ARG A 134 0.21 11.50 16.24
N ALA A 135 0.02 11.23 14.95
CA ALA A 135 -1.07 10.35 14.49
C ALA A 135 -0.96 8.92 15.04
N ILE A 136 0.26 8.39 15.17
CA ILE A 136 0.49 7.10 15.82
C ILE A 136 0.11 7.18 17.31
N TRP A 137 0.56 8.21 18.01
CA TRP A 137 0.34 8.38 19.45
C TRP A 137 -1.13 8.59 19.82
N GLU A 138 -1.93 9.22 18.97
CA GLU A 138 -3.38 9.41 19.18
C GLU A 138 -4.19 8.11 19.10
N CYS A 139 -3.59 7.03 18.59
CA CYS A 139 -4.27 5.77 18.35
C CYS A 139 -3.75 4.62 19.23
N LEU A 140 -2.70 4.85 20.02
CA LEU A 140 -2.19 3.93 21.05
C LEU A 140 -2.88 4.23 22.39
#